data_AF-A0A199VZP0-F1
#
_entry.id   AF-A0A199VZP0-F1
#
_cell.length_a   1.000
_cell.length_b   1.000
_cell.length_c   1.000
_cell.angle_alpha   90.00
_cell.angle_beta   90.00
_cell.angle_gamma   90.00
#
_symmetry.space_group_name_H-M   'P 1'
#
loop_
_entity.id
_entity.type
_entity.pdbx_description
1 polymer ?
#
loop_
_entity_poly.entity_id
_entity_poly.type
_entity_poly.pdbx_seq_one_letter_code
_entity_poly.pdbx_strand_id
1 'polypeptide(L)'
;MVVTHMSDWIETEHCVRVCGLDRNTVGISSDALLDRHFIRKLCSGACHHNCPNVVDLHSNLAAGEGIILAELCSAHHGSPRREMVELLSSGSAPGFMASPPAQ
;
A
#
# COMPACT_ATOMS: atom_id res chain seq x y z
N MET A 1 3.47 13.02 -27.91
CA MET A 1 2.99 12.13 -26.82
C MET A 1 1.80 12.82 -26.17
N VAL A 2 0.59 12.34 -26.39
CA VAL A 2 -0.60 12.87 -25.70
C VAL A 2 -0.69 12.15 -24.37
N VAL A 3 -0.31 12.82 -23.28
CA VAL A 3 -0.72 12.38 -21.94
C VAL A 3 -2.20 12.72 -21.84
N THR A 4 -3.05 11.71 -22.00
CA THR A 4 -4.49 11.87 -21.80
C THR A 4 -4.75 12.24 -20.35
N HIS A 5 -5.28 13.44 -20.12
CA HIS A 5 -5.59 13.97 -18.78
C HIS A 5 -6.78 13.20 -18.17
N MET A 6 -6.50 12.02 -17.62
CA MET A 6 -7.47 11.21 -16.89
C MET A 6 -7.65 11.68 -15.43
N SER A 7 -6.88 12.68 -15.00
CA SER A 7 -6.80 13.18 -13.63
C SER A 7 -8.16 13.68 -13.10
N ASP A 8 -8.88 14.48 -13.89
CA ASP A 8 -10.13 15.16 -13.47
C ASP A 8 -11.23 14.22 -12.94
N TRP A 9 -11.25 12.95 -13.35
CA TRP A 9 -12.27 11.99 -12.90
C TRP A 9 -11.75 10.97 -11.87
N ILE A 10 -10.44 10.77 -11.79
CA ILE A 10 -9.78 9.90 -10.81
C ILE A 10 -9.67 10.61 -9.45
N GLU A 11 -9.54 11.94 -9.45
CA GLU A 11 -9.35 12.79 -8.26
C GLU A 11 -10.65 13.40 -7.70
N THR A 12 -11.81 12.79 -7.96
CA THR A 12 -13.06 13.27 -7.33
C THR A 12 -12.99 13.12 -5.81
N GLU A 13 -13.49 14.12 -5.09
CA GLU A 13 -13.63 14.12 -3.63
C GLU A 13 -14.32 12.88 -3.07
N HIS A 14 -15.21 12.27 -3.87
CA HIS A 14 -15.83 11.00 -3.55
C HIS A 14 -14.80 9.86 -3.53
N CYS A 15 -14.05 9.67 -4.63
CA CYS A 15 -13.05 8.63 -4.75
C CYS A 15 -11.87 8.80 -3.79
N VAL A 16 -11.43 10.04 -3.56
CA VAL A 16 -10.43 10.35 -2.52
C VAL A 16 -10.88 9.82 -1.15
N ARG A 17 -12.13 10.03 -0.76
CA ARG A 17 -12.67 9.51 0.51
C ARG A 17 -12.88 8.00 0.53
N VAL A 18 -13.54 7.41 -0.48
CA VAL A 18 -13.94 5.99 -0.41
C VAL A 18 -12.80 5.01 -0.71
N CYS A 19 -11.92 5.35 -1.66
CA CYS A 19 -10.70 4.57 -1.92
C CYS A 19 -9.55 4.97 -0.98
N GLY A 20 -9.66 6.16 -0.37
CA GLY A 20 -8.73 6.60 0.65
C GLY A 20 -7.41 7.14 0.12
N LEU A 21 -7.41 7.68 -1.09
CA LEU A 21 -6.29 8.39 -1.71
C LEU A 21 -5.91 9.61 -0.88
N ASP A 22 -4.67 10.08 -1.04
CA ASP A 22 -4.24 11.37 -0.48
C ASP A 22 -4.26 12.45 -1.57
N ARG A 23 -4.85 13.60 -1.25
CA ARG A 23 -5.02 14.73 -2.17
C ARG A 23 -3.76 15.60 -2.29
N ASN A 24 -2.76 15.34 -1.46
CA ASN A 24 -1.48 16.04 -1.41
C ASN A 24 -0.35 15.25 -2.11
N THR A 25 -0.62 14.04 -2.59
CA THR A 25 0.32 13.23 -3.39
C THR A 25 0.01 13.36 -4.88
N VAL A 26 0.70 14.26 -5.58
CA VAL A 26 0.75 14.28 -7.06
C VAL A 26 1.65 13.15 -7.58
N GLY A 27 1.10 11.93 -7.55
CA GLY A 27 1.75 10.72 -8.03
C GLY A 27 1.27 9.48 -7.29
N ILE A 28 1.19 8.37 -8.01
CA ILE A 28 0.94 7.06 -7.41
C ILE A 28 2.32 6.50 -7.02
N SER A 29 2.61 6.38 -5.73
CA SER A 29 3.79 5.61 -5.30
C SER A 29 3.44 4.15 -5.13
N SER A 30 4.31 3.26 -5.59
CA SER A 30 4.36 1.84 -5.24
C SER A 30 4.28 1.62 -3.73
N ASP A 31 4.87 2.50 -2.93
CA ASP A 31 4.81 2.43 -1.46
C ASP A 31 3.38 2.47 -0.90
N ALA A 32 2.41 3.04 -1.63
CA ALA A 32 1.02 3.04 -1.21
C ALA A 32 0.46 1.61 -1.11
N LEU A 33 0.95 0.68 -1.93
CA LEU A 33 0.55 -0.73 -1.86
C LEU A 33 1.07 -1.45 -0.59
N LEU A 34 2.04 -0.85 0.12
CA LEU A 34 2.55 -1.32 1.40
C LEU A 34 1.71 -0.80 2.59
N ASP A 35 0.95 0.30 2.42
CA ASP A 35 0.08 0.80 3.49
C ASP A 35 -1.18 -0.08 3.62
N ARG A 36 -1.21 -0.86 4.72
CA ARG A 36 -2.34 -1.73 5.03
C ARG A 36 -3.67 -0.97 5.22
N HIS A 37 -3.62 0.30 5.61
CA HIS A 37 -4.79 1.15 5.76
C HIS A 37 -5.32 1.65 4.41
N PHE A 38 -4.42 2.02 3.49
CA PHE A 38 -4.76 2.33 2.11
C PHE A 38 -5.38 1.13 1.39
N ILE A 39 -4.70 -0.02 1.37
CA ILE A 39 -5.20 -1.25 0.72
C ILE A 39 -6.59 -1.64 1.24
N ARG A 40 -6.85 -1.52 2.54
CA ARG A 40 -8.18 -1.81 3.11
C ARG A 40 -9.29 -0.87 2.57
N LYS A 41 -9.00 0.39 2.27
CA LYS A 41 -9.95 1.34 1.68
C LYS A 41 -10.09 1.11 0.16
N LEU A 42 -8.97 0.89 -0.53
CA LEU A 42 -8.93 0.56 -1.96
C LEU A 42 -9.73 -0.72 -2.27
N CYS A 43 -9.50 -1.79 -1.51
CA CYS A 43 -10.21 -3.07 -1.62
C CYS A 43 -11.64 -3.05 -1.07
N SER A 44 -12.14 -1.90 -0.60
CA SER A 44 -13.50 -1.82 -0.07
C SER A 44 -14.53 -1.90 -1.19
N GLY A 45 -15.67 -2.51 -0.91
CA GLY A 45 -16.81 -2.52 -1.84
C GLY A 45 -17.25 -1.11 -2.25
N ALA A 46 -17.09 -0.11 -1.37
CA ALA A 46 -17.41 1.28 -1.68
C ALA A 46 -16.48 1.90 -2.73
N CYS A 47 -15.18 1.54 -2.73
CA CYS A 47 -14.25 1.95 -3.77
C CYS A 47 -14.51 1.18 -5.08
N HIS A 48 -14.65 -0.15 -5.02
CA HIS A 48 -14.85 -1.00 -6.21
C HIS A 48 -16.10 -0.63 -7.02
N HIS A 49 -17.22 -0.34 -6.37
CA HIS A 49 -18.47 0.00 -7.07
C HIS A 49 -18.50 1.45 -7.58
N ASN A 50 -17.90 2.40 -6.85
CA ASN A 50 -18.04 3.82 -7.16
C ASN A 50 -16.87 4.41 -7.96
N CYS A 51 -15.70 3.77 -7.93
CA CYS A 51 -14.44 4.32 -8.45
C CYS A 51 -13.63 3.26 -9.23
N PRO A 52 -14.22 2.57 -10.22
CA PRO A 52 -13.55 1.49 -10.96
C PRO A 52 -12.24 1.94 -11.61
N ASN A 53 -12.17 3.18 -12.11
CA ASN A 53 -10.95 3.76 -12.70
C ASN A 53 -9.78 3.86 -11.71
N VAL A 54 -10.07 4.08 -10.41
CA VAL A 54 -9.04 4.10 -9.36
C VAL A 54 -8.54 2.69 -9.08
N VAL A 55 -9.44 1.71 -9.03
CA VAL A 55 -9.09 0.31 -8.77
C VAL A 55 -8.30 -0.28 -9.95
N ASP A 56 -8.70 0.00 -11.19
CA ASP A 56 -7.98 -0.39 -12.40
C ASP A 56 -6.56 0.20 -12.42
N LEU A 57 -6.42 1.49 -12.14
CA LEU A 57 -5.13 2.17 -12.09
C LEU A 57 -4.17 1.52 -11.07
N HIS A 58 -4.64 1.22 -9.86
CA HIS A 58 -3.83 0.54 -8.85
C HIS A 58 -3.61 -0.96 -9.16
N SER A 59 -4.52 -1.60 -9.89
CA SER A 59 -4.34 -2.98 -10.38
C SER A 59 -3.23 -3.04 -11.43
N ASN A 60 -3.18 -2.07 -12.34
CA ASN A 60 -2.13 -1.94 -13.34
C ASN A 60 -0.77 -1.58 -12.70
N LEU A 61 -0.75 -0.71 -11.69
CA LEU A 61 0.47 -0.44 -10.91
C LEU A 61 0.99 -1.69 -10.20
N ALA A 62 0.13 -2.39 -9.45
CA ALA A 62 0.47 -3.64 -8.79
C ALA A 62 1.00 -4.68 -9.79
N ALA A 63 0.35 -4.84 -10.95
CA ALA A 63 0.80 -5.74 -12.00
C ALA A 63 2.18 -5.36 -12.56
N GLY A 64 2.49 -4.06 -12.67
CA GLY A 64 3.82 -3.54 -13.02
C GLY A 64 4.91 -3.89 -11.99
N GLU A 65 4.52 -4.08 -10.73
CA GLU A 65 5.39 -4.53 -9.63
C GLU A 65 5.43 -6.06 -9.46
N GLY A 66 4.67 -6.81 -10.28
CA GLY A 66 4.51 -8.26 -10.15
C GLY A 66 3.55 -8.71 -9.04
N ILE A 67 2.76 -7.79 -8.49
CA ILE A 67 1.78 -8.02 -7.42
C ILE A 67 0.38 -8.14 -8.03
N ILE A 68 -0.41 -9.11 -7.59
CA ILE A 68 -1.82 -9.23 -7.97
C ILE A 68 -2.67 -8.52 -6.93
N LEU A 69 -3.30 -7.39 -7.30
CA LEU A 69 -4.11 -6.59 -6.35
C LEU A 69 -5.26 -7.42 -5.73
N ALA A 70 -5.86 -8.36 -6.49
CA ALA A 70 -6.89 -9.25 -5.97
C ALA A 70 -6.40 -10.21 -4.87
N GLU A 71 -5.16 -10.70 -4.96
CA GLU A 71 -4.53 -11.49 -3.89
C GLU A 71 -4.27 -10.62 -2.67
N LEU A 72 -3.81 -9.39 -2.87
CA LEU A 72 -3.59 -8.42 -1.79
C LEU A 72 -4.90 -8.08 -1.07
N CYS A 73 -5.98 -7.81 -1.80
CA CYS A 73 -7.32 -7.62 -1.23
C CYS A 73 -7.82 -8.86 -0.48
N SER A 74 -7.57 -10.06 -1.01
CA SER A 74 -7.96 -11.31 -0.36
C SER A 74 -7.18 -11.56 0.93
N ALA A 75 -5.88 -11.26 0.95
CA ALA A 75 -5.05 -11.30 2.16
C ALA A 75 -5.50 -10.29 3.22
N HIS A 76 -6.10 -9.15 2.81
CA HIS A 76 -6.66 -8.14 3.70
C HIS A 76 -8.08 -8.46 4.21
N HIS A 77 -8.90 -9.17 3.44
CA HIS A 77 -10.15 -9.77 3.93
C HIS A 77 -9.90 -11.03 4.78
N GLY A 78 -8.75 -11.68 4.62
CA GLY A 78 -8.31 -12.88 5.33
C GLY A 78 -7.96 -12.66 6.80
N SER A 79 -8.99 -12.47 7.63
CA SER A 79 -8.98 -12.42 9.10
C SER A 79 -8.41 -11.15 9.77
N PRO A 80 -9.08 -10.62 10.81
CA PRO A 80 -8.58 -9.49 11.61
C PRO A 80 -7.48 -9.89 12.62
N ARG A 81 -6.75 -10.99 12.36
CA ARG A 81 -5.94 -11.67 13.39
C ARG A 81 -4.53 -12.11 12.99
N ARG A 82 -4.02 -11.69 11.83
CA ARG A 82 -2.62 -11.92 11.42
C ARG A 82 -1.79 -10.65 11.54
N GLU A 83 -1.69 -10.17 12.77
CA GLU A 83 -0.60 -9.32 13.24
C GLU A 83 0.60 -10.21 13.57
N MET A 84 1.30 -10.67 12.54
CA MET A 84 2.70 -11.08 12.67
C MET A 84 3.38 -10.91 11.32
N VAL A 85 3.66 -9.64 10.99
CA VAL A 85 4.75 -9.34 10.07
C VAL A 85 6.02 -9.53 10.89
N GLU A 86 6.63 -10.71 10.79
CA GLU A 86 8.00 -10.89 11.28
C GLU A 86 8.92 -10.03 10.43
N LEU A 87 9.25 -8.84 10.95
CA LEU A 87 10.32 -8.00 10.45
C LEU A 87 11.65 -8.70 10.74
N LEU A 88 11.98 -9.72 9.94
CA LEU A 88 13.27 -10.40 9.90
C LEU A 88 14.34 -9.47 9.31
N SER A 89 14.63 -8.38 10.01
CA SER A 89 15.72 -7.46 9.66
C SER A 89 16.24 -6.72 10.88
N SER A 90 17.12 -7.38 11.63
CA SER A 90 18.14 -6.74 12.45
C SER A 90 19.40 -7.60 12.45
N GLY A 91 20.31 -7.27 11.53
CA GLY A 91 21.62 -7.93 11.46
C GLY A 91 22.40 -7.68 12.75
N SER A 92 22.66 -8.75 13.51
CA SER A 92 23.56 -8.68 14.67
C SER A 92 25.00 -8.51 14.20
N ALA A 93 25.43 -7.26 14.05
CA ALA A 93 26.85 -6.93 14.05
C ALA A 93 27.35 -6.96 15.51
N PRO A 94 28.28 -7.85 15.89
CA PRO A 94 28.84 -7.85 17.23
C PRO A 94 29.76 -6.63 17.40
N GLY A 95 29.22 -5.58 18.02
CA GLY A 95 29.94 -4.37 18.39
C GLY A 95 31.08 -4.66 19.38
N PHE A 96 32.15 -3.88 19.25
CA PHE A 96 33.45 -4.16 19.85
C PHE A 96 33.61 -3.55 21.26
N MET A 97 34.39 -4.24 22.11
CA MET A 97 35.10 -3.72 23.30
C MET A 97 34.30 -3.19 24.50
N ALA A 98 34.45 -3.86 25.66
CA ALA A 98 35.03 -3.26 26.87
C ALA A 98 35.38 -4.32 27.95
N SER A 99 36.57 -4.22 28.53
CA SER A 99 37.00 -4.90 29.78
C SER A 99 37.19 -3.83 30.88
N PRO A 100 37.57 -4.16 32.14
CA PRO A 100 37.55 -5.44 32.85
C PRO A 100 36.42 -5.40 33.93
N PRO A 101 36.57 -5.25 35.28
CA PRO A 101 37.74 -5.30 36.19
C PRO A 101 38.02 -6.73 36.71
N ALA A 102 38.37 -6.92 37.98
CA ALA A 102 38.70 -8.19 38.64
C ALA A 102 38.05 -8.33 40.03
N GLN A 103 37.95 -9.58 40.52
CA GLN A 103 38.10 -10.01 41.92
C GLN A 103 38.37 -11.52 41.94
#